data_AF-A0A2N1AJM6-F1
#
_entry.id   AF-A0A2N1AJM6-F1
#
_cell.length_a   1.000
_cell.length_b   1.000
_cell.length_c   1.000
_cell.angle_alpha   90.00
_cell.angle_beta   90.00
_cell.angle_gamma   90.00
#
_symmetry.space_group_name_H-M   'P 1'
#
loop_
_entity.id
_entity.type
_entity.pdbx_description
1 polymer ?
#
loop_
_entity_poly.entity_id
_entity_poly.type
_entity_poly.pdbx_seq_one_letter_code
_entity_poly.pdbx_strand_id
1 'polypeptide(L)'
;MSARSAKALLTSLAIGAIGGTLFQLTGLPLAWMLGPLIANLLASSKGVRVAVPEPLRNVFLAIMGMVLGSQVTPQLANRVLDWPVSAALLLLGVAASTAVAAAWYRRCGFDPVSAWFGASPGAMTAMILLGEKCGGDPQRIAVAQSLRIILVILFLPPLFWAYQGGGEGIGPVHSGLEHGWMLLLIPLLLPLGRWLRIPSSALLAPLLMAALLSGFDIASLALPGWGMNVMLWVLGSAIGSRFQGMTRRLFGRYLWQSGVATLLALIVLALFAELIHQLLGVGRDVALLALAPGGIGEMAILAVALNIDPVFVAFHHLLRMVTLMIIAPFWARWLMRRSAA
;
A
#
# COMPACT_ATOMS: atom_id res chain seq x y z
N MET A 1 25.96 -0.14 -9.12
CA MET A 1 24.89 -0.98 -9.73
C MET A 1 25.52 -1.88 -10.77
N SER A 2 25.11 -3.16 -10.88
CA SER A 2 25.57 -4.00 -12.00
C SER A 2 24.95 -3.53 -13.32
N ALA A 3 25.64 -3.69 -14.45
CA ALA A 3 25.11 -3.32 -15.77
C ALA A 3 23.77 -4.01 -16.09
N ARG A 4 23.59 -5.25 -15.61
CA ARG A 4 22.33 -6.01 -15.75
C ARG A 4 21.18 -5.39 -14.95
N SER A 5 21.45 -4.90 -13.74
CA SER A 5 20.47 -4.21 -12.90
C SER A 5 20.07 -2.85 -13.47
N ALA A 6 21.03 -2.11 -14.05
CA ALA A 6 20.76 -0.85 -14.73
C ALA A 6 19.86 -1.05 -15.95
N LYS A 7 20.14 -2.07 -16.77
CA LYS A 7 19.29 -2.43 -17.92
C LYS A 7 17.86 -2.76 -17.49
N ALA A 8 17.68 -3.60 -16.46
CA ALA A 8 16.35 -3.98 -15.97
C ALA A 8 15.55 -2.77 -15.43
N LEU A 9 16.24 -1.82 -14.78
CA LEU A 9 15.64 -0.56 -14.34
C LEU A 9 15.18 0.29 -15.52
N LEU A 10 16.07 0.55 -16.48
CA LEU A 10 15.73 1.34 -17.66
C LEU A 10 14.59 0.73 -18.46
N THR A 11 14.59 -0.59 -18.64
CA THR A 11 13.49 -1.31 -19.28
C THR A 11 12.18 -1.16 -18.50
N SER A 12 12.22 -1.27 -17.16
CA SER A 12 11.04 -1.12 -16.31
C SER A 12 10.46 0.28 -16.36
N LEU A 13 11.32 1.30 -16.31
CA LEU A 13 10.90 2.70 -16.42
C LEU A 13 10.35 3.01 -17.81
N ALA A 14 11.01 2.59 -18.89
CA ALA A 14 10.54 2.83 -20.26
C ALA A 14 9.16 2.19 -20.53
N ILE A 15 8.99 0.92 -20.14
CA ILE A 15 7.69 0.24 -20.21
C ILE A 15 6.66 0.95 -19.32
N GLY A 16 7.10 1.37 -18.14
CA GLY A 16 6.29 2.16 -17.23
C GLY A 16 5.78 3.45 -17.87
N ALA A 17 6.66 4.21 -18.53
CA ALA A 17 6.31 5.49 -19.15
C ALA A 17 5.25 5.30 -20.24
N ILE A 18 5.41 4.28 -21.09
CA ILE A 18 4.40 3.91 -22.09
C ILE A 18 3.07 3.61 -21.41
N GLY A 19 3.06 2.78 -20.38
CA GLY A 19 1.86 2.47 -19.61
C GLY A 19 1.20 3.72 -19.00
N GLY A 20 1.99 4.59 -18.37
CA GLY A 20 1.52 5.85 -17.78
C GLY A 20 0.91 6.79 -18.81
N THR A 21 1.55 6.96 -19.97
CA THR A 21 1.01 7.78 -21.07
C THR A 21 -0.30 7.23 -21.60
N LEU A 22 -0.43 5.90 -21.79
CA LEU A 22 -1.67 5.29 -22.27
C LEU A 22 -2.81 5.46 -21.26
N PHE A 23 -2.53 5.32 -19.97
CA PHE A 23 -3.52 5.52 -18.91
C PHE A 23 -3.85 7.01 -18.71
N GLN A 24 -2.94 7.92 -19.01
CA GLN A 24 -3.24 9.36 -18.95
C GLN A 24 -4.34 9.72 -19.95
N LEU A 25 -4.39 9.04 -21.11
CA LEU A 25 -5.40 9.25 -22.14
C LEU A 25 -6.80 8.75 -21.73
N THR A 26 -6.91 7.88 -20.73
CA THR A 26 -8.20 7.36 -20.27
C THR A 26 -8.88 8.28 -19.25
N GLY A 27 -8.18 9.30 -18.73
CA GLY A 27 -8.68 10.19 -17.70
C GLY A 27 -8.81 9.54 -16.31
N LEU A 28 -8.34 8.30 -16.14
CA LEU A 28 -8.42 7.61 -14.85
C LEU A 28 -7.56 8.32 -13.79
N PRO A 29 -8.02 8.36 -12.52
CA PRO A 29 -7.18 8.83 -11.43
C PRO A 29 -5.93 7.94 -11.32
N LEU A 30 -4.82 8.54 -10.89
CA LEU A 30 -3.56 7.81 -10.69
C LEU A 30 -3.07 7.08 -11.94
N ALA A 31 -3.32 7.62 -13.13
CA ALA A 31 -2.86 7.06 -14.40
C ALA A 31 -1.36 6.68 -14.39
N TRP A 32 -0.53 7.58 -13.84
CA TRP A 32 0.91 7.37 -13.67
C TRP A 32 1.30 6.35 -12.59
N MET A 33 0.36 5.77 -11.86
CA MET A 33 0.60 4.60 -11.01
C MET A 33 0.05 3.33 -11.65
N LEU A 34 -1.21 3.37 -12.12
CA LEU A 34 -1.92 2.23 -12.70
C LEU A 34 -1.28 1.74 -14.00
N GLY A 35 -1.00 2.67 -14.92
CA GLY A 35 -0.41 2.37 -16.22
C GLY A 35 0.95 1.69 -16.08
N PRO A 36 1.92 2.26 -15.35
CA PRO A 36 3.23 1.66 -15.17
C PRO A 36 3.19 0.32 -14.43
N LEU A 37 2.27 0.16 -13.46
CA LEU A 37 2.04 -1.10 -12.76
C LEU A 37 1.60 -2.19 -13.73
N ILE A 38 0.55 -1.94 -14.54
CA ILE A 38 0.01 -2.91 -15.47
C ILE A 38 1.01 -3.23 -16.57
N ALA A 39 1.69 -2.21 -17.13
CA ALA A 39 2.68 -2.42 -18.18
C ALA A 39 3.84 -3.29 -17.68
N ASN A 40 4.37 -3.03 -16.48
CA ASN A 40 5.43 -3.85 -15.88
C ASN A 40 4.94 -5.24 -15.45
N LEU A 41 3.70 -5.38 -15.01
CA LEU A 41 3.09 -6.68 -14.70
C LEU A 41 2.96 -7.56 -15.95
N LEU A 42 2.51 -6.98 -17.06
CA LEU A 42 2.40 -7.68 -18.34
C LEU A 42 3.78 -8.03 -18.91
N ALA A 43 4.77 -7.14 -18.75
CA ALA A 43 6.15 -7.42 -19.17
C ALA A 43 6.79 -8.53 -18.32
N SER A 44 6.69 -8.45 -16.99
CA SER A 44 7.27 -9.42 -16.07
C SER A 44 6.64 -10.81 -16.21
N SER A 45 5.32 -10.88 -16.42
CA SER A 45 4.59 -12.14 -16.69
C SER A 45 4.93 -12.76 -18.05
N LYS A 46 5.46 -11.99 -19.01
CA LYS A 46 6.03 -12.47 -20.27
C LYS A 46 7.51 -12.87 -20.15
N GLY A 47 8.10 -12.80 -18.96
CA GLY A 47 9.51 -13.15 -18.72
C GLY A 47 10.50 -12.03 -19.03
N VAL A 48 10.03 -10.82 -19.37
CA VAL A 48 10.91 -9.67 -19.55
C VAL A 48 11.52 -9.31 -18.19
N ARG A 49 12.84 -9.12 -18.16
CA ARG A 49 13.55 -8.70 -16.94
C ARG A 49 13.30 -7.22 -16.67
N VAL A 50 12.27 -6.93 -15.89
CA VAL A 50 11.96 -5.60 -15.35
C VAL A 50 12.19 -5.61 -13.85
N ALA A 51 12.84 -4.58 -13.32
CA ALA A 51 13.06 -4.46 -11.88
C ALA A 51 13.32 -3.00 -11.49
N VAL A 52 12.70 -2.55 -10.41
CA VAL A 52 13.09 -1.30 -9.75
C VAL A 52 13.89 -1.64 -8.50
N PRO A 53 15.15 -1.18 -8.36
CA PRO A 53 15.94 -1.46 -7.17
C PRO A 53 15.27 -0.93 -5.89
N GLU A 54 15.31 -1.72 -4.82
CA GLU A 54 14.76 -1.33 -3.51
C GLU A 54 15.27 0.02 -2.98
N PRO A 55 16.56 0.42 -3.14
CA PRO A 55 17.00 1.76 -2.74
C PRO A 55 16.26 2.88 -3.45
N LEU A 56 16.01 2.74 -4.76
CA LEU A 56 15.29 3.73 -5.55
C LEU A 56 13.82 3.79 -5.11
N ARG A 57 13.17 2.63 -4.97
CA ARG A 57 11.82 2.53 -4.41
C ARG A 57 11.71 3.20 -3.04
N ASN A 58 12.66 2.97 -2.16
CA ASN A 58 12.67 3.57 -0.82
C ASN A 58 12.81 5.10 -0.84
N VAL A 59 13.58 5.66 -1.77
CA VAL A 59 13.66 7.12 -1.96
C VAL A 59 12.29 7.68 -2.36
N PHE A 60 11.61 7.09 -3.33
CA PHE A 60 10.28 7.57 -3.74
C PHE A 60 9.19 7.32 -2.69
N LEU A 61 9.30 6.26 -1.88
CA LEU A 61 8.48 6.10 -0.68
C LEU A 61 8.78 7.16 0.39
N ALA A 62 10.01 7.64 0.49
CA ALA A 62 10.35 8.74 1.41
C ALA A 62 9.80 10.07 0.95
N ILE A 63 9.88 10.37 -0.35
CA ILE A 63 9.22 11.52 -0.96
C ILE A 63 7.72 11.47 -0.67
N MET A 64 7.10 10.30 -0.87
CA MET A 64 5.69 10.06 -0.53
C MET A 64 5.40 10.38 0.93
N GLY A 65 6.22 9.85 1.84
CA GLY A 65 6.08 10.08 3.27
C GLY A 65 6.06 11.56 3.59
N MET A 66 6.95 12.35 3.00
CA MET A 66 6.99 13.80 3.24
C MET A 66 5.79 14.55 2.68
N VAL A 67 5.32 14.20 1.48
CA VAL A 67 4.09 14.78 0.92
C VAL A 67 2.91 14.52 1.86
N LEU A 68 2.79 13.28 2.36
CA LEU A 68 1.71 12.91 3.28
C LEU A 68 1.82 13.59 4.64
N GLY A 69 3.03 13.63 5.22
CA GLY A 69 3.26 14.31 6.49
C GLY A 69 2.98 15.81 6.39
N SER A 70 3.22 16.42 5.23
CA SER A 70 2.93 17.84 4.98
C SER A 70 1.43 18.16 4.91
N GLN A 71 0.56 17.15 4.92
CA GLN A 71 -0.90 17.32 5.03
C GLN A 71 -1.39 17.28 6.48
N VAL A 72 -0.50 17.07 7.45
CA VAL A 72 -0.86 17.08 8.87
C VAL A 72 -1.01 18.52 9.33
N THR A 73 -2.23 18.87 9.76
CA THR A 73 -2.55 20.17 10.36
C THR A 73 -2.75 20.05 11.88
N PRO A 74 -2.54 21.13 12.65
CA PRO A 74 -2.79 21.14 14.10
C PRO A 74 -4.21 20.71 14.46
N GLN A 75 -5.20 21.11 13.65
CA GLN A 75 -6.61 20.77 13.86
C GLN A 75 -6.87 19.28 13.65
N LEU A 76 -6.15 18.63 12.73
CA LEU A 76 -6.24 17.19 12.51
C LEU A 76 -5.59 16.39 13.65
N ALA A 77 -4.48 16.87 14.20
CA ALA A 77 -3.78 16.21 15.31
C ALA A 77 -4.69 16.06 16.55
N ASN A 78 -5.55 17.05 16.82
CA ASN A 78 -6.50 17.00 17.92
C ASN A 78 -7.61 15.96 17.74
N ARG A 79 -7.97 15.60 16.50
CA ARG A 79 -9.01 14.58 16.22
C ARG A 79 -8.54 13.16 16.44
N VAL A 80 -7.23 12.92 16.55
CA VAL A 80 -6.67 11.57 16.73
C VAL A 80 -7.15 10.92 18.04
N LEU A 81 -7.42 11.73 19.07
CA LEU A 81 -7.92 11.27 20.37
C LEU A 81 -9.36 10.74 20.31
N ASP A 82 -10.12 11.07 19.27
CA ASP A 82 -11.51 10.63 19.08
C ASP A 82 -11.60 9.28 18.32
N TRP A 83 -10.48 8.75 17.84
CA TRP A 83 -10.42 7.52 17.02
C TRP A 83 -10.23 6.17 17.76
N PRO A 84 -10.31 6.02 19.11
CA PRO A 84 -10.21 4.70 19.74
C PRO A 84 -11.29 3.72 19.27
N VAL A 85 -12.51 4.21 19.01
CA VAL A 85 -13.62 3.38 18.54
C VAL A 85 -13.38 2.91 17.10
N SER A 86 -12.96 3.80 16.19
CA SER A 86 -12.63 3.42 14.81
C SER A 86 -11.42 2.49 14.76
N ALA A 87 -10.43 2.70 15.63
CA ALA A 87 -9.29 1.81 15.83
C ALA A 87 -9.72 0.40 16.24
N ALA A 88 -10.61 0.27 17.22
CA ALA A 88 -11.12 -1.02 17.66
C ALA A 88 -11.90 -1.72 16.54
N LEU A 89 -12.79 -1.00 15.85
CA LEU A 89 -13.56 -1.52 14.71
C LEU A 89 -12.67 -1.94 13.54
N LEU A 90 -11.61 -1.17 13.25
CA LEU A 90 -10.59 -1.53 12.28
C LEU A 90 -9.93 -2.87 12.64
N LEU A 91 -9.47 -3.04 13.88
CA LEU A 91 -8.79 -4.27 14.30
C LEU A 91 -9.73 -5.48 14.25
N LEU A 92 -10.99 -5.31 14.65
CA LEU A 92 -12.02 -6.35 14.54
C LEU A 92 -12.31 -6.70 13.07
N GLY A 93 -12.49 -5.69 12.22
CA GLY A 93 -12.72 -5.89 10.78
C GLY A 93 -11.54 -6.54 10.09
N VAL A 94 -10.31 -6.22 10.49
CA VAL A 94 -9.09 -6.85 10.01
C VAL A 94 -9.01 -8.31 10.45
N ALA A 95 -9.34 -8.63 11.70
CA ALA A 95 -9.37 -10.01 12.18
C ALA A 95 -10.43 -10.83 11.43
N ALA A 96 -11.64 -10.28 11.27
CA ALA A 96 -12.74 -10.93 10.55
C ALA A 96 -12.41 -11.15 9.06
N SER A 97 -11.92 -10.11 8.37
CA SER A 97 -11.54 -10.21 6.96
C SER A 97 -10.36 -11.16 6.73
N THR A 98 -9.38 -11.19 7.63
CA THR A 98 -8.27 -12.16 7.61
C THR A 98 -8.81 -13.59 7.77
N ALA A 99 -9.72 -13.83 8.71
CA ALA A 99 -10.30 -15.16 8.92
C ALA A 99 -11.09 -15.64 7.69
N VAL A 100 -11.91 -14.78 7.08
CA VAL A 100 -12.67 -15.10 5.88
C VAL A 100 -11.75 -15.37 4.68
N ALA A 101 -10.78 -14.49 4.42
CA ALA A 101 -9.84 -14.67 3.32
C ALA A 101 -8.94 -15.92 3.54
N ALA A 102 -8.52 -16.19 4.78
CA ALA A 102 -7.78 -17.40 5.11
C ALA A 102 -8.62 -18.66 4.88
N ALA A 103 -9.90 -18.67 5.29
CA ALA A 103 -10.81 -19.78 5.02
C ALA A 103 -11.01 -20.02 3.52
N TRP A 104 -11.05 -18.97 2.71
CA TRP A 104 -11.06 -19.10 1.25
C TRP A 104 -9.75 -19.68 0.70
N TYR A 105 -8.59 -19.20 1.15
CA TYR A 105 -7.30 -19.77 0.74
C TYR A 105 -7.16 -21.24 1.14
N ARG A 106 -7.70 -21.65 2.30
CA ARG A 106 -7.80 -23.07 2.69
C ARG A 106 -8.58 -23.89 1.68
N ARG A 107 -9.74 -23.40 1.21
CA ARG A 107 -10.52 -24.06 0.14
C ARG A 107 -9.77 -24.12 -1.18
N CYS A 108 -8.87 -23.18 -1.43
CA CYS A 108 -7.99 -23.15 -2.59
C CYS A 108 -6.74 -24.06 -2.47
N GLY A 109 -6.63 -24.84 -1.38
CA GLY A 109 -5.55 -25.80 -1.15
C GLY A 109 -4.28 -25.21 -0.53
N PHE A 110 -4.35 -24.03 0.11
CA PHE A 110 -3.25 -23.52 0.94
C PHE A 110 -3.22 -24.27 2.26
N ASP A 111 -2.01 -24.54 2.77
CA ASP A 111 -1.83 -25.00 4.14
C ASP A 111 -2.31 -23.93 5.14
N PRO A 112 -2.60 -24.31 6.40
CA PRO A 112 -3.13 -23.39 7.41
C PRO A 112 -2.28 -22.14 7.63
N VAL A 113 -0.95 -22.29 7.58
CA VAL A 113 0.00 -21.22 7.86
C VAL A 113 0.04 -20.25 6.68
N SER A 114 0.20 -20.75 5.45
CA SER A 114 0.18 -19.92 4.25
C SER A 114 -1.14 -19.22 4.03
N ALA A 115 -2.27 -19.88 4.34
CA ALA A 115 -3.59 -19.28 4.23
C ALA A 115 -3.75 -18.10 5.18
N TRP A 116 -3.32 -18.25 6.44
CA TRP A 116 -3.42 -17.19 7.46
C TRP A 116 -2.49 -16.02 7.16
N PHE A 117 -1.19 -16.29 6.97
CA PHE A 117 -0.20 -15.25 6.68
C PHE A 117 -0.36 -14.63 5.29
N GLY A 118 -0.89 -15.37 4.31
CA GLY A 118 -1.26 -14.84 3.00
C GLY A 118 -2.50 -13.95 3.01
N ALA A 119 -3.47 -14.22 3.91
CA ALA A 119 -4.66 -13.41 4.11
C ALA A 119 -4.43 -12.16 4.96
N SER A 120 -3.52 -12.24 5.93
CA SER A 120 -3.29 -11.14 6.86
C SER A 120 -2.75 -9.89 6.14
N PRO A 121 -3.38 -8.71 6.32
CA PRO A 121 -2.81 -7.46 5.84
C PRO A 121 -1.57 -7.10 6.67
N GLY A 122 -0.54 -6.47 6.09
CA GLY A 122 0.57 -5.95 6.89
C GLY A 122 1.93 -6.00 6.21
N ALA A 123 2.98 -5.94 7.04
CA ALA A 123 4.38 -5.95 6.62
C ALA A 123 4.73 -7.25 5.91
N MET A 124 4.63 -7.24 4.57
CA MET A 124 4.74 -8.44 3.76
C MET A 124 5.99 -9.27 4.02
N THR A 125 7.14 -8.63 4.13
CA THR A 125 8.41 -9.31 4.47
C THR A 125 8.32 -10.04 5.81
N ALA A 126 7.71 -9.43 6.83
CA ALA A 126 7.56 -10.06 8.14
C ALA A 126 6.62 -11.27 8.09
N MET A 127 5.52 -11.18 7.35
CA MET A 127 4.54 -12.27 7.22
C MET A 127 5.09 -13.46 6.42
N ILE A 128 5.88 -13.21 5.39
CA ILE A 128 6.58 -14.28 4.64
C ILE A 128 7.55 -15.00 5.58
N LEU A 129 8.40 -14.25 6.30
CA LEU A 129 9.39 -14.83 7.22
C LEU A 129 8.75 -15.59 8.39
N LEU A 130 7.67 -15.06 8.97
CA LEU A 130 6.96 -15.73 10.05
C LEU A 130 6.23 -16.97 9.54
N GLY A 131 5.59 -16.89 8.37
CA GLY A 131 4.93 -18.04 7.77
C GLY A 131 5.90 -19.16 7.43
N GLU A 132 7.06 -18.84 6.84
CA GLU A 132 8.13 -19.80 6.57
C GLU A 132 8.64 -20.47 7.85
N LYS A 133 8.90 -19.69 8.90
CA LYS A 133 9.29 -20.22 10.22
C LYS A 133 8.25 -21.15 10.85
N CYS A 134 6.98 -20.96 10.52
CA CYS A 134 5.89 -21.81 10.95
C CYS A 134 5.62 -23.00 10.01
N GLY A 135 6.45 -23.21 8.98
CA GLY A 135 6.31 -24.32 8.03
C GLY A 135 5.36 -24.07 6.85
N GLY A 136 4.95 -22.81 6.64
CA GLY A 136 4.17 -22.40 5.48
C GLY A 136 5.03 -22.23 4.22
N ASP A 137 4.38 -22.17 3.06
CA ASP A 137 4.96 -21.92 1.75
C ASP A 137 5.19 -20.40 1.55
N PRO A 138 6.46 -19.93 1.62
CA PRO A 138 6.77 -18.50 1.51
C PRO A 138 6.39 -17.92 0.15
N GLN A 139 6.42 -18.72 -0.92
CA GLN A 139 6.06 -18.28 -2.26
C GLN A 139 4.55 -18.00 -2.34
N ARG A 140 3.72 -18.88 -1.80
CA ARG A 140 2.26 -18.67 -1.74
C ARG A 140 1.89 -17.42 -0.95
N ILE A 141 2.54 -17.21 0.20
CA ILE A 141 2.32 -16.02 1.04
C ILE A 141 2.72 -14.76 0.26
N ALA A 142 3.91 -14.75 -0.34
CA ALA A 142 4.42 -13.60 -1.08
C ALA A 142 3.52 -13.23 -2.27
N VAL A 143 3.04 -14.23 -3.02
CA VAL A 143 2.15 -14.03 -4.16
C VAL A 143 0.77 -13.53 -3.72
N ALA A 144 0.16 -14.14 -2.71
CA ALA A 144 -1.14 -13.73 -2.18
C ALA A 144 -1.13 -12.27 -1.69
N GLN A 145 -0.09 -11.88 -0.95
CA GLN A 145 0.04 -10.51 -0.46
C GLN A 145 0.33 -9.48 -1.55
N SER A 146 1.19 -9.83 -2.51
CA SER A 146 1.53 -8.94 -3.63
C SER A 146 0.32 -8.73 -4.54
N LEU A 147 -0.40 -9.80 -4.88
CA LEU A 147 -1.60 -9.73 -5.71
C LEU A 147 -2.72 -8.95 -5.02
N ARG A 148 -2.96 -9.15 -3.72
CA ARG A 148 -3.95 -8.36 -2.96
C ARG A 148 -3.70 -6.86 -3.11
N ILE A 149 -2.47 -6.40 -2.87
CA ILE A 149 -2.10 -4.97 -2.99
C ILE A 149 -2.36 -4.48 -4.41
N ILE A 150 -1.92 -5.25 -5.42
CA ILE A 150 -2.14 -4.90 -6.82
C ILE A 150 -3.62 -4.80 -7.13
N LEU A 151 -4.43 -5.80 -6.77
CA LEU A 151 -5.85 -5.85 -7.05
C LEU A 151 -6.57 -4.66 -6.43
N VAL A 152 -6.28 -4.34 -5.16
CA VAL A 152 -6.87 -3.16 -4.51
C VAL A 152 -6.47 -1.88 -5.24
N ILE A 153 -5.20 -1.71 -5.60
CA ILE A 153 -4.74 -0.55 -6.37
C ILE A 153 -5.41 -0.48 -7.74
N LEU A 154 -5.62 -1.60 -8.41
CA LEU A 154 -6.14 -1.63 -9.78
C LEU A 154 -7.66 -1.35 -9.82
N PHE A 155 -8.40 -1.81 -8.80
CA PHE A 155 -9.85 -1.74 -8.79
C PHE A 155 -10.42 -0.63 -7.92
N LEU A 156 -9.81 -0.31 -6.78
CA LEU A 156 -10.40 0.63 -5.82
C LEU A 156 -10.42 2.08 -6.36
N PRO A 157 -9.33 2.66 -6.92
CA PRO A 157 -9.37 4.03 -7.46
C PRO A 157 -10.41 4.21 -8.58
N PRO A 158 -10.45 3.37 -9.63
CA PRO A 158 -11.49 3.51 -10.66
C PRO A 158 -12.91 3.35 -10.11
N LEU A 159 -13.11 2.46 -9.14
CA LEU A 159 -14.42 2.27 -8.50
C LEU A 159 -14.87 3.52 -7.75
N PHE A 160 -13.99 4.14 -6.97
CA PHE A 160 -14.28 5.40 -6.26
C PHE A 160 -14.54 6.55 -7.22
N TRP A 161 -13.73 6.66 -8.28
CA TRP A 161 -13.91 7.69 -9.30
C TRP A 161 -15.24 7.54 -10.03
N ALA A 162 -15.62 6.32 -10.40
CA ALA A 162 -16.93 6.05 -11.00
C ALA A 162 -18.08 6.36 -10.02
N TYR A 163 -17.93 6.03 -8.73
CA TYR A 163 -18.93 6.30 -7.70
C TYR A 163 -19.14 7.81 -7.45
N GLN A 164 -18.07 8.61 -7.51
CA GLN A 164 -18.14 10.06 -7.36
C GLN A 164 -18.63 10.79 -8.64
N GLY A 165 -19.08 10.05 -9.67
CA GLY A 165 -19.61 10.64 -10.90
C GLY A 165 -18.55 11.07 -11.91
N GLY A 166 -17.33 10.53 -11.82
CA GLY A 166 -16.27 10.80 -12.80
C GLY A 166 -15.70 12.21 -12.71
N GLY A 167 -15.76 12.84 -11.53
CA GLY A 167 -15.26 14.19 -11.29
C GLY A 167 -13.82 14.37 -11.81
N GLU A 168 -13.50 15.61 -12.20
CA GLU A 168 -12.16 15.98 -12.64
C GLU A 168 -11.16 15.47 -11.59
N GLY A 169 -10.28 14.55 -12.00
CA GLY A 169 -9.21 14.10 -11.12
C GLY A 169 -8.50 15.35 -10.63
N ILE A 170 -8.48 15.57 -9.32
CA ILE A 170 -7.89 16.76 -8.72
C ILE A 170 -6.41 16.73 -9.10
N GLY A 171 -6.12 17.48 -10.16
CA GLY A 171 -4.78 17.79 -10.58
C GLY A 171 -4.08 18.49 -9.41
N PRO A 172 -2.75 18.42 -9.38
CA PRO A 172 -1.98 18.97 -8.28
C PRO A 172 -2.28 20.46 -8.18
N VAL A 173 -2.83 20.84 -7.02
CA VAL A 173 -3.29 22.20 -6.68
C VAL A 173 -2.12 23.19 -6.62
N HIS A 174 -0.87 22.71 -6.60
CA HIS A 174 0.33 23.53 -6.49
C HIS A 174 1.16 23.49 -7.78
N SER A 175 1.40 24.68 -8.32
CA SER A 175 2.25 24.91 -9.51
C SER A 175 3.74 24.95 -9.16
N GLY A 176 4.10 25.09 -7.88
CA GLY A 176 5.47 25.23 -7.39
C GLY A 176 5.96 24.08 -6.51
N LEU A 177 7.28 23.96 -6.39
CA LEU A 177 7.95 23.17 -5.35
C LEU A 177 8.07 24.02 -4.08
N GLU A 178 7.06 23.98 -3.22
CA GLU A 178 7.14 24.64 -1.91
C GLU A 178 7.93 23.77 -0.94
N HIS A 179 8.81 24.41 -0.15
CA HIS A 179 9.69 23.76 0.82
C HIS A 179 10.46 22.54 0.28
N GLY A 180 10.84 22.57 -1.01
CA GLY A 180 11.55 21.48 -1.68
C GLY A 180 12.87 21.07 -1.01
N TRP A 181 13.45 21.94 -0.18
CA TRP A 181 14.60 21.64 0.68
C TRP A 181 14.35 20.46 1.63
N MET A 182 13.10 20.17 2.00
CA MET A 182 12.74 19.00 2.81
C MET A 182 13.23 17.71 2.15
N LEU A 183 13.24 17.62 0.81
CA LEU A 183 13.74 16.47 0.04
C LEU A 183 15.21 16.15 0.36
N LEU A 184 16.01 17.15 0.75
CA LEU A 184 17.41 16.99 1.13
C LEU A 184 17.57 16.28 2.47
N LEU A 185 16.51 16.12 3.27
CA LEU A 185 16.52 15.36 4.52
C LEU A 185 16.44 13.85 4.30
N ILE A 186 15.98 13.38 3.13
CA ILE A 186 15.77 11.95 2.84
C ILE A 186 17.03 11.08 3.09
N PRO A 187 18.24 11.48 2.65
CA PRO A 187 19.46 10.72 2.92
C PRO A 187 19.77 10.54 4.40
N LEU A 188 19.30 11.45 5.26
CA LEU A 188 19.44 11.37 6.72
C LEU A 188 18.29 10.56 7.36
N LEU A 189 17.06 10.77 6.92
CA LEU A 189 15.87 10.15 7.52
C LEU A 189 15.77 8.65 7.24
N LEU A 190 16.21 8.20 6.06
CA LEU A 190 16.23 6.77 5.71
C LEU A 190 17.11 5.92 6.67
N PRO A 191 18.40 6.23 6.88
CA PRO A 191 19.22 5.49 7.84
C PRO A 191 18.75 5.70 9.29
N LEU A 192 18.30 6.91 9.65
CA LEU A 192 17.78 7.18 10.99
C LEU A 192 16.56 6.31 11.31
N GLY A 193 15.59 6.22 10.40
CA GLY A 193 14.41 5.38 10.57
C GLY A 193 14.75 3.89 10.67
N ARG A 194 15.80 3.42 9.97
CA ARG A 194 16.31 2.05 10.10
C ARG A 194 16.96 1.81 11.46
N TRP A 195 17.76 2.77 11.94
CA TRP A 195 18.43 2.71 13.23
C TRP A 195 17.43 2.68 14.39
N LEU A 196 16.39 3.52 14.32
CA LEU A 196 15.27 3.54 15.28
C LEU A 196 14.32 2.34 15.14
N ARG A 197 14.56 1.43 14.19
CA ARG A 197 13.73 0.25 13.91
C ARG A 197 12.24 0.58 13.67
N ILE A 198 11.98 1.74 13.08
CA ILE A 198 10.63 2.18 12.74
C ILE A 198 10.06 1.22 11.66
N PRO A 199 8.84 0.70 11.84
CA PRO A 199 8.20 -0.15 10.82
C PRO A 199 8.03 0.65 9.52
N SER A 200 8.32 0.08 8.36
CA SER A 200 8.29 0.82 7.08
C SER A 200 9.09 2.13 7.14
N SER A 201 10.32 2.08 7.68
CA SER A 201 11.21 3.24 7.89
C SER A 201 11.36 4.16 6.69
N ALA A 202 11.29 3.61 5.46
CA ALA A 202 11.35 4.40 4.23
C ALA A 202 10.19 5.37 4.06
N LEU A 203 9.01 5.07 4.61
CA LEU A 203 7.81 5.92 4.53
C LEU A 203 7.57 6.68 5.84
N LEU A 204 7.62 5.99 6.98
CA LEU A 204 7.22 6.57 8.26
C LEU A 204 8.19 7.61 8.81
N ALA A 205 9.50 7.41 8.70
CA ALA A 205 10.44 8.39 9.23
C ALA A 205 10.33 9.76 8.51
N PRO A 206 10.26 9.80 7.16
CA PRO A 206 9.97 11.04 6.43
C PRO A 206 8.59 11.63 6.71
N LEU A 207 7.57 10.78 6.85
CA LEU A 207 6.21 11.22 7.19
C LEU A 207 6.16 11.90 8.55
N LEU A 208 6.73 11.29 9.59
CA LEU A 208 6.74 11.85 10.93
C LEU A 208 7.51 13.18 10.97
N MET A 209 8.65 13.27 10.28
CA MET A 209 9.42 14.51 10.20
C MET A 209 8.60 15.62 9.51
N ALA A 210 8.00 15.33 8.35
CA ALA A 210 7.17 16.31 7.64
C ALA A 210 5.91 16.69 8.43
N ALA A 211 5.30 15.73 9.15
CA ALA A 211 4.16 15.98 10.03
C ALA A 211 4.50 16.90 11.20
N LEU A 212 5.70 16.78 11.77
CA LEU A 212 6.17 17.70 12.80
C LEU A 212 6.38 19.11 12.20
N LEU A 213 7.09 19.22 11.08
CA LEU A 213 7.34 20.51 10.44
C LEU A 213 6.04 21.21 10.02
N SER A 214 5.10 20.47 9.42
CA SER A 214 3.81 21.01 9.00
C SER A 214 2.89 21.30 10.20
N GLY A 215 2.89 20.43 11.21
CA GLY A 215 2.09 20.61 12.43
C GLY A 215 2.54 21.81 13.28
N PHE A 216 3.80 22.24 13.19
CA PHE A 216 4.29 23.47 13.79
C PHE A 216 4.27 24.68 12.85
N ASP A 217 3.65 24.54 11.66
CA ASP A 217 3.59 25.60 10.63
C ASP A 217 4.97 26.09 10.17
N ILE A 218 5.98 25.22 10.23
CA ILE A 218 7.37 25.52 9.85
C ILE A 218 7.59 25.30 8.35
N ALA A 219 7.11 24.17 7.83
CA ALA A 219 7.28 23.80 6.42
C ALA A 219 6.31 22.70 5.98
N SER A 220 5.81 22.83 4.76
CA SER A 220 4.97 21.84 4.08
C SER A 220 5.47 21.61 2.66
N LEU A 221 5.77 20.34 2.33
CA LEU A 221 6.22 19.93 1.00
C LEU A 221 5.01 19.77 0.08
N ALA A 222 4.90 20.64 -0.92
CA ALA A 222 4.01 20.46 -2.05
C ALA A 222 4.82 20.09 -3.30
N LEU A 223 4.47 18.97 -3.94
CA LEU A 223 5.06 18.60 -5.22
C LEU A 223 4.23 19.16 -6.38
N PRO A 224 4.87 19.73 -7.41
CA PRO A 224 4.20 20.04 -8.66
C PRO A 224 3.77 18.74 -9.36
N GLY A 225 2.85 18.84 -10.30
CA GLY A 225 2.26 17.64 -10.89
C GLY A 225 3.18 16.70 -11.62
N TRP A 226 4.18 17.23 -12.29
CA TRP A 226 5.21 16.39 -12.88
C TRP A 226 5.98 15.60 -11.80
N GLY A 227 6.23 16.19 -10.63
CA GLY A 227 6.93 15.54 -9.51
C GLY A 227 6.10 14.42 -8.90
N MET A 228 4.79 14.66 -8.71
CA MET A 228 3.83 13.62 -8.31
C MET A 228 3.79 12.47 -9.34
N ASN A 229 3.69 12.79 -10.64
CA ASN A 229 3.65 11.79 -11.70
C ASN A 229 4.93 10.96 -11.77
N VAL A 230 6.11 11.57 -11.61
CA VAL A 230 7.39 10.84 -11.54
C VAL A 230 7.42 9.87 -10.36
N MET A 231 6.94 10.32 -9.19
CA MET A 231 6.87 9.47 -7.99
C MET A 231 5.93 8.28 -8.21
N LEU A 232 4.73 8.52 -8.72
CA LEU A 232 3.76 7.47 -9.05
C LEU A 232 4.30 6.50 -10.11
N TRP A 233 5.02 7.01 -11.11
CA TRP A 233 5.61 6.22 -12.18
C TRP A 233 6.62 5.21 -11.67
N VAL A 234 7.53 5.65 -10.79
CA VAL A 234 8.56 4.77 -10.22
C VAL A 234 7.93 3.76 -9.27
N LEU A 235 6.99 4.18 -8.41
CA LEU A 235 6.32 3.27 -7.48
C LEU A 235 5.45 2.24 -8.21
N GLY A 236 4.68 2.66 -9.21
CA GLY A 236 3.89 1.76 -10.07
C GLY A 236 4.77 0.75 -10.80
N SER A 237 5.89 1.20 -11.38
CA SER A 237 6.87 0.30 -12.03
C SER A 237 7.46 -0.70 -11.04
N ALA A 238 7.78 -0.27 -9.83
CA ALA A 238 8.32 -1.14 -8.78
C ALA A 238 7.34 -2.24 -8.40
N ILE A 239 6.05 -1.91 -8.20
CA ILE A 239 5.00 -2.86 -7.86
C ILE A 239 4.79 -3.87 -9.00
N GLY A 240 4.67 -3.40 -10.25
CA GLY A 240 4.45 -4.26 -11.42
C GLY A 240 5.62 -5.21 -11.73
N SER A 241 6.84 -4.86 -11.32
CA SER A 241 8.04 -5.66 -11.60
C SER A 241 8.19 -6.92 -10.73
N ARG A 242 7.33 -7.12 -9.71
CA ARG A 242 7.47 -8.16 -8.68
C ARG A 242 7.16 -9.58 -9.13
N PHE A 243 6.54 -9.76 -10.30
CA PHE A 243 6.02 -11.05 -10.79
C PHE A 243 6.93 -11.74 -11.80
N GLN A 244 8.19 -11.31 -11.86
CA GLN A 244 9.18 -11.88 -12.76
C GLN A 244 9.40 -13.38 -12.46
N GLY A 245 9.28 -14.22 -13.50
CA GLY A 245 9.58 -15.65 -13.41
C GLY A 245 8.41 -16.58 -13.05
N MET A 246 7.18 -16.07 -12.96
CA MET A 246 6.00 -16.90 -12.74
C MET A 246 5.41 -17.42 -14.06
N THR A 247 5.07 -18.71 -14.14
CA THR A 247 4.38 -19.28 -15.30
C THR A 247 2.97 -18.72 -15.44
N ARG A 248 2.52 -18.43 -16.68
CA ARG A 248 1.19 -17.84 -16.97
C ARG A 248 0.02 -18.60 -16.31
N ARG A 249 0.04 -19.94 -16.35
CA ARG A 249 -1.00 -20.79 -15.72
C ARG A 249 -1.03 -20.61 -14.20
N LEU A 250 0.14 -20.56 -13.57
CA LEU A 250 0.27 -20.39 -12.13
C LEU A 250 -0.16 -18.99 -11.71
N PHE A 251 0.23 -17.97 -12.48
CA PHE A 251 -0.18 -16.59 -12.29
C PHE A 251 -1.70 -16.43 -12.37
N GLY A 252 -2.36 -16.96 -13.41
CA GLY A 252 -3.82 -16.89 -13.55
C GLY A 252 -4.56 -17.56 -12.39
N ARG A 253 -4.07 -18.72 -11.93
CA ARG A 253 -4.65 -19.40 -10.76
C ARG A 253 -4.53 -18.55 -9.49
N TYR A 254 -3.35 -18.00 -9.20
CA TYR A 254 -3.18 -17.14 -8.02
C TYR A 254 -3.94 -15.82 -8.13
N LEU A 255 -4.06 -15.26 -9.34
CA LEU A 255 -4.84 -14.06 -9.61
C LEU A 255 -6.31 -14.28 -9.25
N TRP A 256 -6.89 -15.40 -9.66
CA TRP A 256 -8.26 -15.78 -9.29
C TRP A 256 -8.40 -15.98 -7.77
N GLN A 257 -7.53 -16.80 -7.17
CA GLN A 257 -7.58 -17.11 -5.75
C GLN A 257 -7.45 -15.85 -4.89
N SER A 258 -6.50 -14.97 -5.22
CA SER A 258 -6.27 -13.70 -4.53
C SER A 258 -7.37 -12.67 -4.85
N GLY A 259 -7.93 -12.69 -6.06
CA GLY A 259 -9.08 -11.88 -6.47
C GLY A 259 -10.29 -12.10 -5.57
N VAL A 260 -10.72 -13.36 -5.45
CA VAL A 260 -11.85 -13.71 -4.58
C VAL A 260 -11.53 -13.45 -3.12
N ALA A 261 -10.32 -13.78 -2.65
CA ALA A 261 -9.91 -13.49 -1.27
C ALA A 261 -10.00 -11.98 -0.95
N THR A 262 -9.50 -11.14 -1.87
CA THR A 262 -9.48 -9.68 -1.73
C THR A 262 -10.89 -9.12 -1.75
N LEU A 263 -11.76 -9.62 -2.64
CA LEU A 263 -13.17 -9.22 -2.70
C LEU A 263 -13.89 -9.55 -1.39
N LEU A 264 -13.74 -10.78 -0.88
CA LEU A 264 -14.33 -11.18 0.40
C LEU A 264 -13.81 -10.31 1.55
N ALA A 265 -12.51 -10.02 1.58
CA ALA A 265 -11.92 -9.15 2.60
C ALA A 265 -12.51 -7.73 2.51
N LEU A 266 -12.64 -7.17 1.30
CA LEU A 266 -13.22 -5.86 1.05
C LEU A 266 -14.69 -5.79 1.48
N ILE A 267 -15.49 -6.82 1.20
CA ILE A 267 -16.90 -6.88 1.64
C ILE A 267 -16.99 -6.81 3.16
N VAL A 268 -16.20 -7.63 3.87
CA VAL A 268 -16.17 -7.61 5.34
C VAL A 268 -15.73 -6.24 5.85
N LEU A 269 -14.65 -5.69 5.31
CA LEU A 269 -14.13 -4.39 5.72
C LEU A 269 -15.09 -3.24 5.39
N ALA A 270 -15.88 -3.35 4.33
CA ALA A 270 -16.92 -2.38 3.99
C ALA A 270 -18.04 -2.35 5.04
N LEU A 271 -18.42 -3.50 5.61
CA LEU A 271 -19.40 -3.54 6.70
C LEU A 271 -18.88 -2.80 7.96
N PHE A 272 -17.61 -3.00 8.31
CA PHE A 272 -17.00 -2.28 9.42
C PHE A 272 -16.80 -0.78 9.11
N ALA A 273 -16.52 -0.42 7.85
CA ALA A 273 -16.42 0.97 7.43
C ALA A 273 -17.77 1.68 7.52
N GLU A 274 -18.86 1.00 7.14
CA GLU A 274 -20.22 1.51 7.30
C GLU A 274 -20.57 1.70 8.77
N LEU A 275 -20.16 0.78 9.65
CA LEU A 275 -20.36 0.93 11.08
C LEU A 275 -19.58 2.14 11.66
N ILE A 276 -18.34 2.35 11.20
CA ILE A 276 -17.55 3.54 11.55
C ILE A 276 -18.25 4.82 11.08
N HIS A 277 -18.76 4.84 9.85
CA HIS A 277 -19.49 5.98 9.30
C HIS A 277 -20.72 6.32 10.16
N GLN A 278 -21.53 5.32 10.51
CA GLN A 278 -22.75 5.53 11.29
C GLN A 278 -22.50 5.92 12.75
N LEU A 279 -21.48 5.33 13.40
CA LEU A 279 -21.21 5.58 14.81
C LEU A 279 -20.41 6.88 15.05
N LEU A 280 -19.55 7.27 14.12
CA LEU A 280 -18.58 8.36 14.31
C LEU A 280 -18.78 9.53 13.35
N GLY A 281 -19.72 9.45 12.41
CA GLY A 281 -20.01 10.52 11.45
C GLY A 281 -18.89 10.80 10.45
N VAL A 282 -17.88 9.92 10.37
CA VAL A 282 -16.77 10.01 9.40
C VAL A 282 -17.31 9.72 8.00
N GLY A 283 -16.83 10.42 6.96
CA GLY A 283 -17.23 10.17 5.57
C GLY A 283 -17.11 8.69 5.18
N ARG A 284 -18.12 8.15 4.47
CA ARG A 284 -18.16 6.73 4.08
C ARG A 284 -16.95 6.34 3.23
N ASP A 285 -16.55 7.22 2.33
CA ASP A 285 -15.36 7.13 1.49
C ASP A 285 -14.07 7.10 2.30
N VAL A 286 -13.95 7.99 3.30
CA VAL A 286 -12.82 8.04 4.25
C VAL A 286 -12.73 6.73 5.04
N ALA A 287 -13.84 6.24 5.59
CA ALA A 287 -13.89 5.01 6.37
C ALA A 287 -13.56 3.78 5.51
N LEU A 288 -14.12 3.68 4.29
CA LEU A 288 -13.84 2.59 3.37
C LEU A 288 -12.37 2.53 2.98
N LEU A 289 -11.77 3.68 2.64
CA LEU A 289 -10.38 3.74 2.24
C LEU A 289 -9.42 3.48 3.41
N ALA A 290 -9.77 3.93 4.62
CA ALA A 290 -9.00 3.66 5.84
C ALA A 290 -8.98 2.17 6.20
N LEU A 291 -10.10 1.46 5.98
CA LEU A 291 -10.18 0.04 6.28
C LEU A 291 -9.67 -0.83 5.13
N ALA A 292 -9.68 -0.33 3.89
CA ALA A 292 -9.25 -1.08 2.72
C ALA A 292 -7.87 -1.75 2.93
N PRO A 293 -7.72 -3.02 2.52
CA PRO A 293 -6.50 -3.75 2.73
C PRO A 293 -5.48 -3.33 1.66
N GLY A 294 -4.49 -2.51 2.01
CA GLY A 294 -3.42 -2.10 1.09
C GLY A 294 -2.07 -1.94 1.76
N GLY A 295 -1.09 -1.43 1.02
CA GLY A 295 0.15 -0.91 1.60
C GLY A 295 -0.03 0.55 2.03
N ILE A 296 0.67 0.97 3.08
CA ILE A 296 0.48 2.31 3.67
C ILE A 296 0.73 3.41 2.63
N GLY A 297 1.82 3.30 1.87
CA GLY A 297 2.18 4.32 0.87
C GLY A 297 1.15 4.38 -0.26
N GLU A 298 0.70 3.23 -0.74
CA GLU A 298 -0.23 3.13 -1.86
C GLU A 298 -1.64 3.61 -1.52
N MET A 299 -2.09 3.37 -0.29
CA MET A 299 -3.41 3.81 0.17
C MET A 299 -3.43 5.29 0.50
N ALA A 300 -2.31 5.82 0.97
CA ALA A 300 -2.17 7.24 1.23
C ALA A 300 -2.07 8.04 -0.09
N ILE A 301 -1.40 7.51 -1.13
CA ILE A 301 -1.49 8.04 -2.50
C ILE A 301 -2.94 8.15 -2.95
N LEU A 302 -3.68 7.05 -2.75
CA LEU A 302 -5.07 6.96 -3.18
C LEU A 302 -5.94 7.98 -2.45
N ALA A 303 -5.70 8.18 -1.15
CA ALA A 303 -6.41 9.18 -0.36
C ALA A 303 -6.14 10.60 -0.89
N VAL A 304 -4.87 10.96 -1.11
CA VAL A 304 -4.50 12.27 -1.68
C VAL A 304 -5.13 12.48 -3.05
N ALA A 305 -5.06 11.48 -3.94
CA ALA A 305 -5.57 11.61 -5.31
C ALA A 305 -7.09 11.65 -5.41
N LEU A 306 -7.80 11.08 -4.45
CA LEU A 306 -9.25 11.15 -4.35
C LEU A 306 -9.72 12.31 -3.46
N ASN A 307 -8.80 13.13 -2.94
CA ASN A 307 -9.07 14.19 -1.97
C ASN A 307 -9.85 13.70 -0.73
N ILE A 308 -9.53 12.48 -0.31
CA ILE A 308 -10.04 11.82 0.90
C ILE A 308 -9.00 12.04 1.99
N ASP A 309 -9.44 12.34 3.22
CA ASP A 309 -8.56 12.66 4.38
C ASP A 309 -7.36 11.68 4.47
N PRO A 310 -6.16 12.10 4.01
CA PRO A 310 -5.03 11.20 3.88
C PRO A 310 -4.41 10.88 5.23
N VAL A 311 -4.63 11.71 6.24
CA VAL A 311 -4.09 11.54 7.58
C VAL A 311 -4.92 10.52 8.35
N PHE A 312 -6.26 10.59 8.27
CA PHE A 312 -7.13 9.55 8.84
C PHE A 312 -6.78 8.19 8.23
N VAL A 313 -6.65 8.11 6.91
CA VAL A 313 -6.25 6.88 6.21
C VAL A 313 -4.86 6.42 6.66
N ALA A 314 -3.84 7.28 6.59
CA ALA A 314 -2.48 6.93 7.00
C ALA A 314 -2.40 6.45 8.46
N PHE A 315 -3.12 7.10 9.37
CA PHE A 315 -3.19 6.71 10.79
C PHE A 315 -3.76 5.30 10.96
N HIS A 316 -4.91 4.99 10.37
CA HIS A 316 -5.54 3.68 10.50
C HIS A 316 -4.67 2.58 9.88
N HIS A 317 -4.07 2.84 8.71
CA HIS A 317 -3.16 1.90 8.05
C HIS A 317 -1.88 1.66 8.89
N LEU A 318 -1.35 2.69 9.55
CA LEU A 318 -0.21 2.60 10.47
C LEU A 318 -0.58 1.80 11.73
N LEU A 319 -1.67 2.18 12.40
CA LEU A 319 -2.17 1.52 13.60
C LEU A 319 -2.31 0.02 13.37
N ARG A 320 -2.97 -0.37 12.28
CA ARG A 320 -3.11 -1.76 11.86
C ARG A 320 -1.75 -2.43 11.67
N MET A 321 -0.82 -1.80 10.93
CA MET A 321 0.49 -2.37 10.67
C MET A 321 1.27 -2.64 11.98
N VAL A 322 1.34 -1.66 12.88
CA VAL A 322 2.05 -1.77 14.16
C VAL A 322 1.42 -2.86 15.02
N THR A 323 0.09 -2.82 15.17
CA THR A 323 -0.65 -3.78 15.98
C THR A 323 -0.45 -5.20 15.45
N LEU A 324 -0.54 -5.41 14.14
CA LEU A 324 -0.34 -6.72 13.53
C LEU A 324 1.11 -7.20 13.62
N MET A 325 2.11 -6.32 13.56
CA MET A 325 3.49 -6.71 13.80
C MET A 325 3.73 -7.18 15.24
N ILE A 326 3.05 -6.58 16.22
CA ILE A 326 3.11 -6.99 17.62
C ILE A 326 2.38 -8.33 17.80
N ILE A 327 1.21 -8.50 17.17
CA ILE A 327 0.37 -9.70 17.32
C ILE A 327 0.88 -10.90 16.50
N ALA A 328 1.51 -10.69 15.34
CA ALA A 328 1.90 -11.78 14.44
C ALA A 328 2.78 -12.88 15.05
N PRO A 329 3.76 -12.59 15.93
CA PRO A 329 4.50 -13.62 16.67
C PRO A 329 3.63 -14.47 17.61
N PHE A 330 2.51 -13.92 18.10
CA PHE A 330 1.54 -14.68 18.90
C PHE A 330 0.73 -15.62 18.02
N TRP A 331 0.30 -15.17 16.83
CA TRP A 331 -0.35 -16.03 15.85
C TRP A 331 0.56 -17.18 15.39
N ALA A 332 1.83 -16.89 15.13
CA ALA A 332 2.84 -17.89 14.79
C ALA A 332 2.91 -18.99 15.86
N ARG A 333 3.02 -18.62 17.15
CA ARG A 333 3.05 -19.57 18.26
C ARG A 333 1.77 -20.39 18.38
N TRP A 334 0.62 -19.77 18.18
CA TRP A 334 -0.67 -20.45 18.24
C TRP A 334 -0.87 -21.46 17.10
N LEU A 335 -0.49 -21.10 15.86
CA LEU A 335 -0.56 -21.98 14.70
C LEU A 335 0.38 -23.19 14.85
N MET A 336 1.61 -22.99 15.31
CA MET A 336 2.56 -24.09 15.53
C MET A 336 2.05 -25.11 16.56
N ARG A 337 1.38 -24.65 17.63
CA ARG A 337 0.77 -25.54 18.64
C ARG A 337 -0.36 -26.39 18.07
N ARG A 338 -1.14 -25.86 17.12
CA ARG A 338 -2.23 -26.58 16.46
C ARG A 338 -1.75 -27.56 15.38
N SER A 339 -0.56 -27.35 14.82
CA SER A 339 0.03 -28.31 13.88
C SER A 339 0.78 -29.46 14.57
N ALA A 340 1.10 -29.30 15.86
CA ALA A 340 1.74 -30.32 16.69
C ALA A 340 0.75 -31.19 17.50
N ALA A 341 -0.54 -30.83 17.49
CA ALA A 341 -1.64 -31.54 18.14
C ALA A 341 -2.55 -32.20 17.09
#